data_AF-A0A7C5VLK1-F1
#
_entry.id   AF-A0A7C5VLK1-F1
#
_cell.length_a   1.000
_cell.length_b   1.000
_cell.length_c   1.000
_cell.angle_alpha   90.00
_cell.angle_beta   90.00
_cell.angle_gamma   90.00
#
_symmetry.space_group_name_H-M   'P 1'
#
loop_
_entity.id
_entity.type
_entity.pdbx_description
1 polymer ?
#
loop_
_entity_poly.entity_id
_entity_poly.type
_entity_poly.pdbx_seq_one_letter_code
_entity_poly.pdbx_strand_id
1 'polypeptide(L)'
;MPYTLRILGVFEVTYPILALNLTVYAYTAILSGNFMVISSDVLSQYGQSNYLVINGFYWRLFTAMFAHTNIVHLVVNMLFLIIFGLRAEELFSITEYLTTYLLSGLVGNLLTLLLGLTGFPGASGAIFSLCGACVTGLLIGYGLASKPGNKTTRHCQTV
;
A
#
# COMPACT_ATOMS: atom_id res chain seq x y z
N MET A 1 18.18 7.61 -17.31
CA MET A 1 18.98 8.31 -16.27
C MET A 1 19.03 7.38 -15.06
N PRO A 2 20.23 7.00 -14.58
CA PRO A 2 20.47 5.65 -14.08
C PRO A 2 20.19 5.49 -12.57
N TYR A 3 19.72 4.29 -12.24
CA TYR A 3 19.31 3.72 -10.95
C TYR A 3 20.34 3.80 -9.79
N THR A 4 21.48 4.44 -9.99
CA THR A 4 22.65 4.38 -9.10
C THR A 4 22.60 5.37 -7.92
N LEU A 5 21.72 6.37 -7.96
CA LEU A 5 21.59 7.40 -6.91
C LEU A 5 20.61 7.05 -5.78
N ARG A 6 19.92 5.90 -5.85
CA ARG A 6 18.93 5.47 -4.86
C ARG A 6 19.52 4.79 -3.61
N ILE A 7 20.84 4.80 -3.47
CA ILE A 7 21.59 4.27 -2.32
C ILE A 7 21.75 5.30 -1.18
N LEU A 8 21.36 6.57 -1.39
CA LEU A 8 21.54 7.64 -0.39
C LEU A 8 20.51 7.67 0.76
N GLY A 9 19.75 6.60 1.01
CA GLY A 9 18.96 6.46 2.24
C GLY A 9 17.81 7.46 2.41
N VAL A 10 17.40 8.14 1.34
CA VAL A 10 16.19 8.96 1.34
C VAL A 10 15.04 8.03 0.95
N PHE A 11 14.32 7.50 1.93
CA PHE A 11 13.11 6.73 1.63
C PHE A 11 11.98 7.71 1.28
N GLU A 12 11.87 7.99 -0.02
CA GLU A 12 11.14 9.16 -0.52
C GLU A 12 9.61 9.02 -0.47
N VAL A 13 9.06 7.81 -0.44
CA VAL A 13 7.60 7.59 -0.60
C VAL A 13 6.96 6.97 0.64
N THR A 14 7.62 5.99 1.23
CA THR A 14 7.16 5.21 2.37
C THR A 14 7.03 6.10 3.61
N TYR A 15 8.02 6.96 3.89
CA TYR A 15 7.96 7.87 5.04
C TYR A 15 6.86 8.92 4.93
N PRO A 16 6.64 9.62 3.79
CA PRO A 16 5.49 10.51 3.66
C PRO A 16 4.15 9.80 3.86
N ILE A 17 3.97 8.59 3.31
CA ILE A 17 2.73 7.82 3.51
C ILE A 17 2.57 7.41 4.98
N LEU A 18 3.64 7.00 5.62
CA LEU A 18 3.65 6.67 7.05
C LEU A 18 3.27 7.89 7.90
N ALA A 19 3.91 9.04 7.66
CA ALA A 19 3.62 10.29 8.34
C ALA A 19 2.17 10.75 8.12
N LEU A 20 1.65 10.59 6.90
CA LEU A 20 0.27 10.91 6.56
C LEU A 20 -0.71 10.03 7.35
N ASN A 21 -0.49 8.72 7.40
CA ASN A 21 -1.34 7.80 8.18
C ASN A 21 -1.33 8.13 9.68
N LEU A 22 -0.15 8.42 10.25
CA LEU A 22 -0.01 8.87 11.64
C LEU A 22 -0.75 10.17 11.90
N THR A 23 -0.63 11.14 11.00
CA THR A 23 -1.29 12.46 11.13
C THR A 23 -2.80 12.33 11.05
N VAL A 24 -3.31 11.56 10.09
CA VAL A 24 -4.76 11.31 9.94
C VAL A 24 -5.29 10.60 11.19
N TYR A 25 -4.59 9.58 11.70
CA TYR A 25 -5.02 8.89 12.90
C TYR A 25 -5.05 9.80 14.12
N ALA A 26 -3.99 10.58 14.34
CA ALA A 26 -3.92 11.54 15.45
C ALA A 26 -5.08 12.54 15.38
N TYR A 27 -5.38 13.07 14.20
CA TYR A 27 -6.51 13.98 13.99
C TYR A 27 -7.85 13.31 14.32
N THR A 28 -8.10 12.10 13.81
CA THR A 28 -9.34 11.36 14.11
C THR A 28 -9.45 10.94 15.58
N ALA A 29 -8.33 10.65 16.24
CA ALA A 29 -8.30 10.29 17.65
C ALA A 29 -8.65 11.48 18.55
N ILE A 30 -8.15 12.68 18.21
CA ILE A 30 -8.50 13.93 18.90
C ILE A 30 -10.01 14.20 18.75
N LEU A 31 -10.55 14.09 17.53
CA LEU A 31 -11.98 14.28 17.30
C LEU A 31 -12.85 13.23 18.00
N SER A 32 -12.36 11.98 18.09
CA SER A 32 -13.06 10.90 18.76
C SER A 32 -12.99 10.99 20.29
N GLY A 33 -12.08 11.79 20.85
CA GLY A 33 -11.78 11.81 22.29
C GLY A 33 -11.20 10.50 22.84
N ASN A 34 -10.83 9.55 21.97
CA ASN A 34 -10.31 8.23 22.33
C ASN A 34 -9.20 7.81 21.36
N PHE A 35 -8.03 7.50 21.91
CA PHE A 35 -6.85 7.11 21.13
C PHE A 35 -6.79 5.61 20.82
N MET A 36 -7.55 4.79 21.55
CA MET A 36 -7.54 3.33 21.39
C MET A 36 -8.50 2.89 20.30
N VAL A 37 -9.70 3.47 20.28
CA VAL A 37 -10.77 3.14 19.33
C VAL A 37 -11.41 4.42 18.84
N ILE A 38 -11.47 4.58 17.52
CA ILE A 38 -12.10 5.73 16.87
C ILE A 38 -13.61 5.50 16.84
N SER A 39 -14.37 6.52 17.23
CA SER A 39 -15.83 6.47 17.25
C SER A 39 -16.41 6.27 15.85
N SER A 40 -17.53 5.56 15.78
CA SER A 40 -18.27 5.33 14.53
C SER A 40 -18.69 6.63 13.86
N ASP A 41 -18.98 7.68 14.63
CA ASP A 41 -19.40 8.98 14.09
C ASP A 41 -18.26 9.66 13.34
N VAL A 42 -17.06 9.73 13.93
CA VAL A 42 -15.86 10.29 13.27
C VAL A 42 -15.48 9.42 12.08
N LEU A 43 -15.51 8.10 12.23
CA LEU A 43 -15.17 7.18 11.16
C LEU A 43 -16.20 7.21 10.01
N SER A 44 -17.47 7.49 10.29
CA SER A 44 -18.49 7.71 9.28
C SER A 44 -18.28 9.01 8.49
N GLN A 45 -17.53 9.98 9.03
CA GLN A 45 -17.22 11.25 8.37
C GLN A 45 -15.94 11.18 7.53
N TYR A 46 -14.92 10.46 7.98
CA TYR A 46 -13.60 10.42 7.34
C TYR A 46 -13.25 9.08 6.69
N GLY A 47 -13.86 7.99 7.13
CA GLY A 47 -13.73 6.64 6.56
C GLY A 47 -14.78 6.33 5.49
N GLN A 48 -14.71 5.10 4.97
CA GLN A 48 -15.64 4.62 3.97
C GLN A 48 -17.01 4.31 4.60
N SER A 49 -18.00 5.13 4.25
CA SER A 49 -19.41 4.84 4.48
C SER A 49 -20.06 4.49 3.16
N ASN A 50 -20.44 3.22 2.98
CA ASN A 50 -21.04 2.73 1.73
C ASN A 50 -22.29 3.53 1.34
N TYR A 51 -23.12 3.87 2.32
CA TYR A 51 -24.30 4.71 2.11
C TYR A 51 -23.93 6.08 1.54
N LEU A 52 -22.96 6.78 2.15
CA LEU A 52 -22.58 8.13 1.70
C LEU A 52 -21.87 8.11 0.35
N VAL A 53 -21.08 7.07 0.07
CA VAL A 53 -20.41 6.91 -1.24
C VAL A 53 -21.45 6.75 -2.35
N ILE A 54 -22.50 5.95 -2.14
CA ILE A 54 -23.59 5.78 -3.12
C ILE A 54 -24.37 7.09 -3.32
N ASN A 55 -24.46 7.93 -2.29
CA ASN A 55 -25.10 9.25 -2.34
C ASN A 55 -24.20 10.38 -2.91
N GLY A 56 -23.09 10.05 -3.57
CA GLY A 56 -22.26 11.02 -4.31
C GLY A 56 -20.98 11.48 -3.59
N PHE A 57 -20.69 10.97 -2.39
CA PHE A 57 -19.51 11.34 -1.62
C PHE A 57 -18.29 10.48 -1.99
N TYR A 58 -17.94 10.41 -3.28
CA TYR A 58 -16.92 9.48 -3.81
C TYR A 58 -15.51 9.69 -3.26
N TRP A 59 -15.17 10.92 -2.84
CA TRP A 59 -13.86 11.22 -2.23
C TRP A 59 -13.58 10.40 -0.98
N ARG A 60 -14.62 9.85 -0.34
CA ARG A 60 -14.50 8.96 0.81
C ARG A 60 -13.78 7.66 0.49
N LEU A 61 -13.84 7.19 -0.76
CA LEU A 61 -13.06 6.03 -1.20
C LEU A 61 -11.56 6.32 -1.13
N PHE A 62 -11.15 7.57 -1.34
CA PHE A 62 -9.75 7.98 -1.23
C PHE A 62 -9.37 8.25 0.23
N THR A 63 -10.18 8.99 1.00
CA THR A 63 -9.85 9.29 2.41
C THR A 63 -9.83 8.05 3.28
N ALA A 64 -10.65 7.05 2.97
CA ALA A 64 -10.66 5.77 3.67
C ALA A 64 -9.29 5.07 3.62
N MET A 65 -8.49 5.29 2.58
CA MET A 65 -7.15 4.70 2.45
C MET A 65 -6.19 5.08 3.59
N PHE A 66 -6.50 6.15 4.35
CA PHE A 66 -5.68 6.60 5.47
C PHE A 66 -6.40 6.51 6.82
N ALA A 67 -7.70 6.18 6.81
CA ALA A 67 -8.51 6.08 8.01
C ALA A 67 -8.31 4.72 8.71
N HIS A 68 -8.13 4.76 10.04
CA HIS A 68 -7.94 3.56 10.86
C HIS A 68 -8.96 3.52 12.00
N THR A 69 -9.46 2.32 12.31
CA THR A 69 -10.51 2.08 13.32
C THR A 69 -9.97 2.10 14.75
N ASN A 70 -8.73 1.67 14.95
CA ASN A 70 -8.09 1.55 16.26
C ASN A 70 -6.56 1.56 16.14
N ILE A 71 -5.90 1.71 17.28
CA ILE A 71 -4.44 1.86 17.35
C ILE A 71 -3.71 0.58 16.93
N VAL A 72 -4.26 -0.59 17.25
CA VAL A 72 -3.67 -1.88 16.87
C VAL A 72 -3.67 -2.02 15.35
N HIS A 73 -4.77 -1.66 14.71
CA HIS A 73 -4.91 -1.66 13.25
C HIS A 73 -3.90 -0.70 12.62
N LEU A 74 -3.71 0.51 13.18
CA LEU A 74 -2.67 1.44 12.72
C LEU A 74 -1.28 0.82 12.83
N VAL A 75 -0.90 0.31 14.01
CA VAL A 75 0.44 -0.23 14.26
C VAL A 75 0.77 -1.37 13.31
N VAL A 76 -0.17 -2.30 13.11
CA VAL A 76 0.00 -3.40 12.17
C VAL A 76 0.22 -2.86 10.75
N ASN A 77 -0.63 -1.94 10.29
CA ASN A 77 -0.49 -1.34 8.95
C ASN A 77 0.85 -0.60 8.78
N MET A 78 1.31 0.13 9.81
CA MET A 78 2.61 0.80 9.75
C MET A 78 3.77 -0.20 9.68
N LEU A 79 3.70 -1.31 10.42
CA LEU A 79 4.70 -2.37 10.37
C LEU A 79 4.77 -3.01 8.98
N PHE A 80 3.64 -3.32 8.37
CA PHE A 80 3.59 -3.83 6.99
C PHE A 80 4.10 -2.78 5.99
N LEU A 81 3.71 -1.52 6.12
CA LEU A 81 4.18 -0.44 5.25
C LEU A 81 5.69 -0.25 5.34
N ILE A 82 6.29 -0.36 6.53
CA ILE A 82 7.75 -0.29 6.68
C ILE A 82 8.41 -1.50 6.01
N ILE A 83 7.97 -2.72 6.30
CA ILE A 83 8.63 -3.93 5.77
C ILE A 83 8.51 -4.01 4.25
N PHE A 84 7.29 -3.86 3.74
CA PHE A 84 7.00 -4.05 2.31
C PHE A 84 7.16 -2.76 1.51
N GLY A 85 6.89 -1.59 2.09
CA GLY A 85 7.10 -0.32 1.42
C GLY A 85 8.57 -0.02 1.18
N LEU A 86 9.43 -0.18 2.19
CA LEU A 86 10.88 0.02 1.99
C LEU A 86 11.43 -0.97 0.96
N ARG A 87 10.96 -2.23 0.97
CA ARG A 87 11.35 -3.21 -0.06
C ARG A 87 10.80 -2.87 -1.44
N ALA A 88 9.57 -2.37 -1.53
CA ALA A 88 8.99 -1.92 -2.79
C ALA A 88 9.73 -0.69 -3.35
N GLU A 89 10.26 0.20 -2.52
CA GLU A 89 11.13 1.27 -2.98
C GLU A 89 12.44 0.78 -3.59
N GLU A 90 12.98 -0.36 -3.15
CA GLU A 90 14.17 -0.94 -3.77
C GLU A 90 13.86 -1.59 -5.13
N LEU A 91 12.63 -2.09 -5.30
CA LEU A 91 12.22 -2.89 -6.46
C LEU A 91 11.50 -2.09 -7.56
N PHE A 92 10.77 -1.03 -7.21
CA PHE A 92 9.87 -0.30 -8.11
C PHE A 92 10.27 1.17 -8.22
N SER A 93 10.03 1.78 -9.37
CA SER A 93 10.09 3.24 -9.52
C SER A 93 9.04 3.94 -8.64
N ILE A 94 9.24 5.24 -8.37
CA ILE A 94 8.30 6.05 -7.58
C ILE A 94 6.88 6.00 -8.17
N THR A 95 6.77 6.09 -9.50
CA THR A 95 5.48 6.05 -10.20
C THR A 95 4.80 4.69 -10.04
N GLU A 96 5.53 3.59 -10.19
CA GLU A 96 4.99 2.23 -10.02
C GLU A 96 4.55 1.98 -8.57
N TYR A 97 5.32 2.46 -7.59
CA TYR A 97 4.94 2.39 -6.18
C TYR A 97 3.63 3.12 -5.92
N LEU A 98 3.55 4.40 -6.31
CA LEU A 98 2.39 5.25 -6.02
C LEU A 98 1.14 4.77 -6.75
N THR A 99 1.26 4.38 -8.02
CA THR A 99 0.14 3.84 -8.79
C THR A 99 -0.34 2.52 -8.19
N THR A 100 0.57 1.63 -7.79
CA THR A 100 0.21 0.38 -7.12
C THR A 100 -0.52 0.67 -5.80
N TYR A 101 0.02 1.53 -4.94
CA TYR A 101 -0.59 1.89 -3.66
C TYR A 101 -1.98 2.52 -3.83
N LEU A 102 -2.11 3.52 -4.70
CA LEU A 102 -3.36 4.26 -4.91
C LEU A 102 -4.44 3.42 -5.60
N LEU A 103 -4.10 2.75 -6.70
CA LEU A 103 -5.09 1.97 -7.46
C LEU A 103 -5.58 0.77 -6.66
N SER A 104 -4.69 0.07 -5.97
CA SER A 104 -5.09 -1.08 -5.17
C SER A 104 -5.96 -0.69 -3.96
N GLY A 105 -5.65 0.43 -3.28
CA GLY A 105 -6.48 0.93 -2.20
C GLY A 105 -7.87 1.34 -2.70
N LEU A 106 -7.96 2.04 -3.84
CA LEU A 106 -9.23 2.39 -4.47
C LEU A 106 -10.02 1.16 -4.89
N VAL A 107 -9.38 0.17 -5.52
CA VAL A 107 -10.03 -1.08 -5.94
C VAL A 107 -10.49 -1.89 -4.72
N GLY A 108 -9.71 -1.96 -3.66
CA GLY A 108 -10.11 -2.62 -2.40
C GLY A 108 -11.32 -1.96 -1.75
N ASN A 109 -11.35 -0.63 -1.72
CA ASN A 109 -12.48 0.16 -1.20
C ASN A 109 -13.72 -0.01 -2.09
N LEU A 110 -13.55 -0.01 -3.40
CA LEU A 110 -14.63 -0.26 -4.36
C LEU A 110 -15.18 -1.69 -4.26
N LEU A 111 -14.32 -2.69 -4.08
CA LEU A 111 -14.76 -4.08 -3.90
C LEU A 111 -15.55 -4.24 -2.59
N THR A 112 -15.10 -3.60 -1.51
CA THR A 112 -15.83 -3.55 -0.23
C THR A 112 -17.21 -2.92 -0.41
N LEU A 113 -17.30 -1.86 -1.23
CA LEU A 113 -18.57 -1.20 -1.56
C LEU A 113 -19.50 -2.15 -2.35
N LEU A 114 -18.98 -2.81 -3.39
CA LEU A 114 -19.74 -3.70 -4.26
C LEU A 114 -20.24 -4.95 -3.53
N LEU A 115 -19.44 -5.49 -2.61
CA LEU A 115 -19.79 -6.67 -1.83
C LEU A 115 -20.65 -6.35 -0.59
N GLY A 116 -20.93 -5.06 -0.33
CA GLY A 116 -21.72 -4.64 0.81
C GLY A 116 -21.09 -4.97 2.17
N LEU A 117 -19.76 -5.15 2.21
CA LEU A 117 -19.05 -5.51 3.43
C LEU A 117 -19.12 -4.35 4.43
N THR A 118 -19.45 -4.69 5.67
CA THR A 118 -19.54 -3.74 6.78
C THR A 118 -18.30 -3.86 7.65
N GLY A 119 -17.72 -2.72 8.03
CA GLY A 119 -16.48 -2.66 8.79
C GLY A 119 -15.40 -1.92 8.01
N PHE A 120 -15.38 -0.59 8.13
CA PHE A 120 -14.47 0.39 7.55
C PHE A 120 -13.04 -0.10 7.22
N PRO A 121 -12.80 -0.76 6.07
CA PRO A 121 -11.56 -1.46 5.79
C PRO A 121 -10.77 -0.66 4.76
N GLY A 122 -10.28 0.52 5.16
CA GLY A 122 -9.81 1.48 4.18
C GLY A 122 -8.31 1.38 3.86
N ALA A 123 -7.46 1.36 4.89
CA ALA A 123 -6.00 1.41 4.70
C ALA A 123 -5.35 0.08 4.31
N SER A 124 -5.90 -1.04 4.81
CA SER A 124 -5.25 -2.35 4.67
C SER A 124 -5.19 -2.86 3.23
N GLY A 125 -6.17 -2.52 2.38
CA GLY A 125 -6.17 -2.92 0.97
C GLY A 125 -4.98 -2.39 0.17
N ALA A 126 -4.55 -1.15 0.45
CA ALA A 126 -3.39 -0.54 -0.19
C ALA A 126 -2.05 -1.11 0.30
N ILE A 127 -2.00 -1.62 1.53
CA ILE A 127 -0.79 -2.17 2.14
C ILE A 127 -0.62 -3.65 1.79
N PHE A 128 -1.72 -4.42 1.74
CA PHE A 128 -1.69 -5.82 1.31
C PHE A 128 -1.33 -5.98 -0.18
N SER A 129 -1.65 -5.00 -1.01
CA SER A 129 -1.25 -5.00 -2.42
C SER A 129 0.26 -4.79 -2.61
N LEU A 130 0.91 -3.96 -1.78
CA LEU A 130 2.37 -3.81 -1.76
C LEU A 130 3.05 -5.14 -1.37
N CYS A 131 2.45 -5.87 -0.42
CA CYS A 131 2.89 -7.23 -0.09
C CYS A 131 2.80 -8.16 -1.30
N GLY A 132 1.66 -8.18 -1.99
CA GLY A 132 1.43 -8.98 -3.19
C GLY A 132 2.35 -8.61 -4.36
N ALA A 133 2.62 -7.31 -4.56
CA ALA A 133 3.54 -6.81 -5.59
C ALA A 133 4.98 -7.24 -5.30
N CYS A 134 5.44 -7.15 -4.05
CA CYS A 134 6.76 -7.63 -3.64
C CYS A 134 6.91 -9.14 -3.86
N VAL A 135 5.90 -9.94 -3.47
CA VAL A 135 5.90 -11.40 -3.68
C VAL A 135 5.91 -11.73 -5.18
N THR A 136 5.07 -11.07 -5.97
CA THR A 136 4.99 -11.32 -7.43
C THR A 136 6.28 -10.92 -8.13
N GLY A 137 6.85 -9.75 -7.80
CA GLY A 137 8.13 -9.30 -8.33
C GLY A 137 9.28 -10.26 -7.98
N LEU A 138 9.28 -10.77 -6.74
CA LEU A 138 10.25 -11.79 -6.31
C LEU A 138 10.08 -13.10 -7.08
N LEU A 139 8.84 -13.60 -7.25
CA LEU A 139 8.54 -14.82 -7.98
C LEU A 139 8.90 -14.72 -9.47
N ILE A 140 8.62 -13.58 -10.11
CA ILE A 140 9.04 -13.32 -11.50
C ILE A 140 10.56 -13.26 -11.57
N GLY A 141 11.22 -12.59 -10.62
CA GLY A 141 12.69 -12.55 -10.53
C GLY A 141 13.32 -13.94 -10.41
N TYR A 142 12.79 -14.80 -9.54
CA TYR A 142 13.21 -16.20 -9.43
C TYR A 142 12.87 -17.02 -10.68
N GLY A 143 11.75 -16.77 -11.33
CA GLY A 143 11.37 -17.41 -12.60
C GLY A 143 12.31 -17.04 -13.76
N LEU A 144 12.81 -15.81 -13.77
CA LEU A 144 13.80 -15.35 -14.75
C LEU A 144 15.22 -15.84 -14.42
N ALA A 145 15.58 -15.90 -13.14
CA ALA A 145 16.86 -16.45 -12.68
C ALA A 145 16.94 -17.98 -12.82
N SER A 146 15.81 -18.68 -12.76
CA SER A 146 15.73 -20.15 -12.90
C SER A 146 15.67 -20.62 -14.34
N LYS A 147 15.50 -19.74 -15.35
CA LYS A 147 15.68 -20.13 -16.75
C LYS A 147 17.13 -20.58 -16.94
N PRO A 148 17.38 -21.86 -17.29
CA PRO A 148 18.73 -22.30 -17.59
C PRO A 148 19.22 -21.48 -18.79
N GLY A 149 20.24 -20.66 -18.57
CA GLY A 149 20.92 -19.97 -19.66
C GLY A 149 21.34 -21.01 -20.69
N ASN A 150 20.85 -20.85 -21.91
CA ASN A 150 21.33 -21.57 -23.08
C ASN A 150 22.83 -21.29 -23.19
N LYS A 151 23.66 -22.17 -22.62
CA LYS A 151 25.09 -22.17 -22.85
C LYS A 151 25.27 -22.61 -24.29
N THR A 152 25.21 -21.65 -25.20
CA THR A 152 25.72 -21.81 -26.56
C THR A 152 27.20 -22.11 -26.41
N THR A 153 27.55 -23.39 -26.41
CA THR A 153 28.91 -23.88 -26.56
C THR A 153 29.44 -23.35 -27.88
N ARG A 154 30.17 -22.22 -27.83
CA ARG A 154 31.11 -21.88 -28.89
C ARG A 154 32.21 -22.93 -28.83
N HIS A 155 32.07 -24.00 -29.61
CA HIS A 155 33.22 -24.81 -29.98
C HIS A 155 34.13 -23.94 -30.83
N CYS A 156 35.18 -23.45 -30.18
CA CYS A 156 36.41 -23.04 -30.83
C CYS A 156 36.99 -24.28 -31.55
N GLN A 157 36.75 -24.37 -32.86
CA GLN A 157 37.56 -25.21 -33.74
C GLN A 157 38.79 -24.39 -34.14
N THR A 158 39.82 -24.45 -33.30
CA THR A 158 41.21 -24.67 -33.74
C THR A 158 41.31 -26.18 -33.93
N VAL A 159 41.69 -26.75 -35.07
CA VAL A 159 42.88 -26.54 -35.92
C VAL A 159 42.51 -27.00 -37.33
#